data_AF-A0A3A8N739-F1
#
_entry.id   AF-A0A3A8N739-F1
#
_cell.length_a   1.000
_cell.length_b   1.000
_cell.length_c   1.000
_cell.angle_alpha   90.00
_cell.angle_beta   90.00
_cell.angle_gamma   90.00
#
_symmetry.space_group_name_H-M   'P 1'
#
loop_
_entity.id
_entity.type
_entity.pdbx_description
1 polymer ?
#
loop_
_entity_poly.entity_id
_entity_poly.type
_entity_poly.pdbx_seq_one_letter_code
_entity_poly.pdbx_strand_id
1 'polypeptide(L)' 'MTTLPPKPPWIEYPDEEPWWGGWRQGTSEAWLLRTWLPFWQALGDTAKEEYLQRWPPPTEDWRIQVTVYWK' A
#
# COMPACT_ATOMS: atom_id res chain seq x y z
N MET A 1 21.74 3.46 -7.46
CA MET A 1 20.48 3.90 -8.07
C MET A 1 19.47 4.01 -6.96
N THR A 2 19.08 5.21 -6.55
CA THR A 2 18.07 5.40 -5.51
C THR A 2 16.71 5.15 -6.15
N THR A 3 16.20 3.92 -6.04
CA THR A 3 14.84 3.59 -6.45
C THR A 3 13.87 4.42 -5.62
N LEU A 4 13.00 5.18 -6.29
CA LEU A 4 11.93 5.90 -5.62
C LEU A 4 11.01 4.88 -4.91
N PRO A 5 10.44 5.24 -3.75
CA PRO A 5 9.46 4.37 -3.10
C PRO A 5 8.29 4.12 -4.06
N PRO A 6 7.72 2.90 -4.10
CA PRO A 6 6.53 2.64 -4.86
C PRO A 6 5.39 3.55 -4.38
N LYS A 7 4.43 3.84 -5.25
CA LYS A 7 3.21 4.57 -4.86
C LYS A 7 2.32 3.66 -4.02
N PRO A 8 1.50 4.19 -3.10
CA PRO A 8 0.59 3.36 -2.33
C PRO A 8 -0.56 2.83 -3.20
N PRO A 9 -1.27 1.78 -2.74
CA PRO A 9 -2.26 1.10 -3.54
C PRO A 9 -3.41 2.00 -4.01
N TRP A 10 -3.87 2.95 -3.18
CA TRP A 10 -4.93 3.90 -3.54
C TRP A 10 -4.51 4.99 -4.53
N ILE A 11 -3.22 5.04 -4.92
CA ILE A 11 -2.74 5.90 -6.00
C ILE A 11 -2.46 5.08 -7.26
N GLU A 12 -1.91 3.88 -7.10
CA GLU A 12 -1.64 2.97 -8.23
C GLU A 12 -2.95 2.40 -8.82
N TYR A 13 -3.93 2.16 -7.95
CA TYR A 13 -5.24 1.58 -8.25
C TYR A 13 -6.34 2.44 -7.60
N PRO A 14 -6.61 3.65 -8.15
CA PRO A 14 -7.49 4.63 -7.50
C PRO A 14 -8.98 4.24 -7.53
N ASP A 15 -9.40 3.38 -8.44
CA ASP A 15 -10.79 2.93 -8.59
C ASP A 15 -11.09 1.67 -7.75
N GLU A 16 -10.11 1.19 -6.99
CA GLU A 16 -10.18 -0.06 -6.24
C GLU A 16 -10.50 0.17 -4.76
N GLU A 17 -11.35 -0.71 -4.24
CA GLU A 17 -11.74 -0.72 -2.84
C GLU A 17 -10.87 -1.68 -2.02
N PRO A 18 -10.29 -1.28 -0.87
CA PRO A 18 -9.31 -2.06 -0.12
C PRO A 18 -9.84 -3.43 0.35
N TRP A 19 -11.14 -3.51 0.61
CA TRP A 19 -11.83 -4.73 1.05
C TRP A 19 -12.23 -5.64 -0.11
N TRP A 20 -12.31 -5.15 -1.35
CA TRP A 20 -12.77 -5.94 -2.48
C TRP A 20 -11.77 -7.06 -2.79
N GLY A 21 -12.26 -8.29 -2.98
CA GLY A 21 -11.40 -9.41 -3.33
C GLY A 21 -10.87 -9.33 -4.77
N GLY A 22 -11.65 -8.74 -5.68
CA GLY A 22 -11.36 -8.72 -7.11
C GLY A 22 -10.11 -7.95 -7.47
N TRP A 23 -9.86 -6.80 -6.83
CA TRP A 23 -8.62 -6.04 -7.03
C TRP A 23 -7.37 -6.79 -6.53
N ARG A 24 -7.52 -7.83 -5.70
CA ARG A 24 -6.43 -8.70 -5.28
C ARG A 24 -6.34 -9.97 -6.11
N GLN A 25 -6.71 -9.90 -7.39
CA GLN A 25 -6.51 -11.00 -8.34
C GLN A 25 -5.74 -10.52 -9.59
N GLY A 26 -4.85 -11.37 -10.08
CA GLY A 26 -4.13 -11.12 -11.35
C GLY A 26 -3.03 -10.06 -11.21
N THR A 27 -3.07 -9.03 -12.06
CA THR A 27 -1.97 -8.05 -12.18
C THR A 27 -1.77 -7.22 -10.92
N SER A 28 -2.86 -6.75 -10.33
CA SER A 28 -2.85 -5.93 -9.11
C SER A 28 -2.44 -6.74 -7.88
N GLU A 29 -2.79 -8.02 -7.82
CA GLU A 29 -2.27 -8.96 -6.82
C GLU A 29 -0.75 -9.13 -6.96
N ALA A 30 -0.27 -9.36 -8.18
CA ALA A 30 1.16 -9.52 -8.43
C ALA A 30 1.94 -8.26 -8.05
N TRP A 31 1.41 -7.06 -8.35
CA TRP A 31 2.00 -5.80 -7.92
C TRP A 31 2.00 -5.67 -6.40
N LEU A 32 0.87 -5.95 -5.74
CA LEU A 32 0.73 -5.87 -4.29
C LEU A 32 1.76 -6.76 -3.59
N LEU A 33 1.85 -8.04 -4.00
CA LEU A 33 2.70 -9.04 -3.38
C LEU A 33 4.19 -8.84 -3.69
N ARG A 34 4.55 -8.38 -4.89
CA ARG A 34 5.95 -8.34 -5.35
C ARG A 34 6.61 -6.97 -5.23
N THR A 35 5.81 -5.90 -5.19
CA THR A 35 6.31 -4.53 -5.19
C THR A 35 5.95 -3.83 -3.89
N TRP A 36 4.66 -3.78 -3.56
CA TRP A 36 4.17 -2.93 -2.48
C TRP A 36 4.45 -3.52 -1.09
N LEU A 37 4.02 -4.75 -0.82
CA LEU A 37 4.16 -5.37 0.50
C LEU A 37 5.63 -5.52 0.94
N PRO A 38 6.58 -5.99 0.10
CA PRO A 38 7.98 -6.08 0.51
C PRO A 38 8.57 -4.72 0.89
N PHE A 39 8.20 -3.66 0.17
CA PHE A 39 8.59 -2.30 0.52
C PHE A 39 7.97 -1.88 1.86
N TRP A 40 6.66 -2.00 2.01
CA TRP A 40 5.94 -1.54 3.20
C TRP A 40 6.40 -2.26 4.47
N GLN A 41 6.57 -3.58 4.42
CA GLN A 41 6.98 -4.40 5.55
C GLN A 41 8.44 -4.18 5.95
N ALA A 42 9.29 -3.73 5.02
CA ALA A 42 10.68 -3.37 5.33
C ALA A 42 10.81 -2.03 6.07
N LEU A 43 9.78 -1.18 6.07
CA LEU A 43 9.80 0.09 6.79
C LEU A 43 9.59 -0.11 8.29
N GLY A 44 10.41 0.59 9.09
CA GLY A 44 10.15 0.78 10.51
C GLY A 44 8.99 1.74 10.76
N ASP A 45 8.48 1.77 11.99
CA ASP A 45 7.28 2.54 12.35
C ASP A 45 7.38 4.03 11.97
N THR A 46 8.51 4.69 12.28
CA THR A 46 8.72 6.11 11.91
C THR A 46 8.67 6.33 10.39
N ALA A 47 9.30 5.45 9.61
CA ALA A 47 9.30 5.57 8.15
C ALA A 47 7.91 5.31 7.55
N LYS A 48 7.12 4.41 8.16
CA LYS A 48 5.70 4.19 7.81
C LYS A 48 4.86 5.43 8.10
N GLU A 49 5.08 6.09 9.23
CA GLU A 49 4.39 7.34 9.58
C GLU A 49 4.72 8.46 8.60
N GLU A 50 6.00 8.70 8.30
CA GLU A 50 6.45 9.68 7.30
C GLU A 50 5.85 9.40 5.92
N TYR A 51 5.82 8.12 5.53
CA TYR A 51 5.22 7.68 4.27
C TYR A 51 3.73 8.04 4.20
N LEU A 52 2.96 7.77 5.27
CA LEU A 52 1.54 8.07 5.33
C LEU A 52 1.24 9.57 5.47
N GLN A 53 2.17 10.37 6.01
CA GLN A 53 2.06 11.83 5.97
C GLN A 53 2.23 12.37 4.55
N ARG A 54 3.19 11.80 3.79
CA ARG A 54 3.41 12.17 2.40
C ARG A 54 2.27 11.74 1.49
N TRP A 55 1.74 10.55 1.72
CA TRP A 55 0.66 9.96 0.97
C TRP A 55 -0.43 9.46 1.93
N PRO A 56 -1.40 10.31 2.29
CA PRO A 56 -2.46 9.92 3.21
C PRO A 56 -3.41 8.91 2.55
N PRO A 57 -3.89 7.89 3.29
CA PRO A 57 -4.99 7.04 2.84
C PRO A 57 -6.26 7.86 2.62
N PRO A 58 -7.02 7.64 1.54
CA PRO A 58 -8.22 8.41 1.24
C PRO A 58 -9.41 7.98 2.11
N THR A 59 -9.38 6.76 2.66
CA THR A 59 -10.44 6.18 3.50
C THR A 59 -9.84 5.47 4.71
N GLU A 60 -10.67 5.27 5.73
CA GLU A 60 -10.28 4.51 6.91
C GLU A 60 -10.02 3.03 6.58
N ASP A 61 -10.74 2.45 5.62
CA ASP A 61 -10.48 1.07 5.22
C ASP A 61 -9.08 0.89 4.63
N TRP A 62 -8.60 1.84 3.81
CA TRP A 62 -7.23 1.83 3.31
C TRP A 62 -6.22 1.95 4.45
N ARG A 63 -6.51 2.81 5.44
CA ARG A 63 -5.67 2.94 6.65
C ARG A 63 -5.59 1.62 7.40
N ILE A 64 -6.72 0.95 7.65
CA ILE A 64 -6.79 -0.33 8.36
C ILE A 64 -5.98 -1.40 7.61
N GLN A 65 -6.05 -1.46 6.27
CA GLN A 65 -5.22 -2.41 5.52
C GLN A 65 -3.73 -2.23 5.80
N VAL A 66 -3.21 -1.00 5.71
CA VAL A 66 -1.76 -0.76 5.83
C VAL A 66 -1.26 -0.75 7.28
N THR A 67 -2.10 -0.44 8.27
CA THR A 67 -1.68 -0.39 9.68
C THR A 67 -1.98 -1.66 10.46
N VAL A 68 -2.97 -2.46 10.05
CA VAL A 68 -3.42 -3.66 10.77
C VAL A 68 -3.13 -4.93 9.97
N TYR A 69 -3.62 -5.02 8.74
CA TYR A 69 -3.60 -6.30 8.00
C TYR A 69 -2.28 -6.58 7.28
N TRP A 70 -1.61 -5.54 6.78
CA TRP A 70 -0.41 -5.67 5.94
C TRP A 70 0.87 -5.20 6.64
N LYS A 71 0.87 -5.11 7.97
CA LYS A 71 2.00 -4.59 8.75
C LYS A 71 3.32 -5.30 8.45
#